data_AF-A0A6H5H0C6-F1
#
_entry.id   AF-A0A6H5H0C6-F1
#
_cell.length_a   1.000
_cell.length_b   1.000
_cell.length_c   1.000
_cell.angle_alpha   90.00
_cell.angle_beta   90.00
_cell.angle_gamma   90.00
#
_symmetry.space_group_name_H-M   'P 1'
#
loop_
_entity.id
_entity.type
_entity.pdbx_description
1 polymer ?
#
loop_
_entity_poly.entity_id
_entity_poly.type
_entity_poly.pdbx_seq_one_letter_code
_entity_poly.pdbx_strand_id
1 'polypeptide(L)' 'MSLAQFEPCALNFQGVFKLYDKENTGYLSPFQLREALNSAGYRLNNHVLNALCHRYSARDGRIAFDDFMMCAVRLKSMI' A
#
# COMPACT_ATOMS: atom_id res chain seq x y z
N MET A 1 28.78 5.34 -10.10
CA MET A 1 27.82 4.91 -11.14
C MET A 1 27.98 3.41 -11.32
N SER A 2 27.18 2.62 -10.59
CA SER A 2 26.93 1.18 -10.81
C SER A 2 25.81 0.83 -9.82
N LEU A 3 24.57 0.69 -10.29
CA LEU A 3 23.98 -0.60 -10.66
C LEU A 3 24.21 -1.68 -9.59
N ALA A 4 23.73 -1.42 -8.38
CA ALA A 4 23.45 -2.45 -7.42
C ALA A 4 22.01 -2.26 -6.92
N GLN A 5 21.16 -3.24 -7.24
CA GLN A 5 19.86 -3.52 -6.61
C GLN A 5 18.63 -2.80 -7.19
N PHE A 6 18.50 -2.81 -8.52
CA PHE A 6 17.20 -3.13 -9.13
C PHE A 6 16.92 -4.62 -8.88
N GLU A 7 16.52 -4.96 -7.65
CA GLU A 7 15.77 -6.18 -7.36
C GLU A 7 14.29 -5.78 -7.45
N PRO A 8 13.55 -6.10 -8.51
CA PRO A 8 12.10 -5.84 -8.56
C PRO A 8 11.29 -6.71 -7.56
N CYS A 9 11.93 -7.47 -6.67
CA CYS A 9 11.29 -8.51 -5.87
C CYS A 9 11.12 -8.20 -4.37
N ALA A 10 11.74 -7.13 -3.85
CA ALA A 10 11.55 -6.69 -2.46
C ALA A 10 10.85 -5.34 -2.44
N LEU A 11 9.55 -5.32 -2.74
CA LEU A 11 8.72 -4.15 -2.49
C LEU A 11 8.88 -3.77 -1.01
N ASN A 12 9.60 -2.68 -0.76
CA ASN A 12 9.79 -2.15 0.59
C ASN A 12 8.49 -1.45 1.03
N PHE A 13 7.47 -2.27 1.32
CA PHE A 13 6.16 -1.84 1.76
C PHE A 13 6.24 -0.95 3.01
N GLN A 14 7.19 -1.22 3.90
CA GLN A 14 7.45 -0.37 5.06
C GLN A 14 7.95 1.02 4.68
N GLY A 15 8.89 1.10 3.72
CA GLY A 15 9.39 2.37 3.19
C GLY A 15 8.30 3.17 2.48
N VAL A 16 7.48 2.49 1.68
CA VAL A 16 6.32 3.09 1.01
C VAL A 16 5.32 3.59 2.05
N PHE A 17 4.91 2.77 3.00
CA PHE A 17 3.95 3.17 4.04
C PHE A 17 4.41 4.43 4.79
N LYS A 18 5.68 4.46 5.23
CA LYS A 18 6.27 5.62 5.91
C LYS A 18 6.37 6.86 5.03
N LEU A 19 6.53 6.71 3.72
CA LEU A 19 6.53 7.83 2.79
C LEU A 19 5.17 8.55 2.75
N TYR A 20 4.08 7.79 2.93
CA TYR A 20 2.71 8.30 2.84
C TYR A 20 2.09 8.63 4.21
N ASP A 21 2.51 7.97 5.29
CA ASP A 21 2.16 8.32 6.68
C ASP A 21 3.02 9.48 7.20
N LYS A 22 2.88 10.66 6.56
CA LYS A 22 3.69 11.86 6.86
C LYS A 22 3.54 12.34 8.30
N GLU A 23 2.36 12.13 8.88
CA GLU A 23 2.03 12.55 10.23
C GLU A 23 2.43 11.49 11.28
N ASN A 24 3.03 10.36 10.86
CA ASN A 24 3.38 9.22 11.72
C ASN A 24 2.20 8.80 12.60
N THR A 25 1.01 8.80 12.02
CA THR A 25 -0.23 8.42 12.70
C THR A 25 -0.31 6.90 12.89
N GLY A 26 0.45 6.14 12.09
CA GLY A 26 0.34 4.69 11.99
C GLY A 26 -0.77 4.23 11.03
N TYR A 27 -1.40 5.15 10.31
CA TYR A 27 -2.53 4.86 9.43
C TYR A 27 -2.45 5.59 8.09
N LEU A 28 -3.04 4.98 7.05
CA LEU A 28 -3.23 5.62 5.75
C LEU A 28 -4.73 5.84 5.49
N SER A 29 -5.05 7.00 4.92
CA SER A 29 -6.36 7.24 4.30
C SER A 29 -6.51 6.44 2.99
N PRO A 30 -7.74 6.26 2.48
CA PRO A 30 -7.98 5.60 1.19
C PRO A 30 -7.22 6.26 0.02
N PHE A 31 -7.05 7.58 0.08
CA PHE A 31 -6.29 8.32 -0.91
C PHE A 31 -4.78 8.01 -0.83
N GLN A 32 -4.21 8.04 0.38
CA GLN A 32 -2.80 7.69 0.59
C GLN A 32 -2.52 6.23 0.26
N LEU A 33 -3.44 5.31 0.57
CA LEU A 33 -3.33 3.90 0.20
C LEU A 33 -3.18 3.73 -1.31
N ARG A 34 -4.01 4.43 -2.09
CA ARG A 34 -3.96 4.38 -3.56
C ARG A 34 -2.60 4.82 -4.07
N GLU A 35 -2.11 5.96 -3.59
CA GLU A 35 -0.83 6.53 -4.01
C GLU A 35 0.33 5.61 -3.59
N ALA A 36 0.30 5.06 -2.37
CA ALA A 36 1.26 4.09 -1.87
C ALA A 36 1.34 2.84 -2.76
N LEU A 37 0.20 2.23 -3.08
CA LEU A 37 0.16 1.04 -3.92
C LEU A 37 0.57 1.35 -5.37
N ASN A 38 0.22 2.54 -5.89
CA ASN A 38 0.67 3.00 -7.21
C ASN A 38 2.19 3.19 -7.29
N SER A 39 2.79 3.80 -6.27
CA SER A 39 4.26 3.93 -6.16
C SER A 39 4.97 2.61 -5.91
N ALA A 40 4.28 1.63 -5.32
CA ALA A 40 4.72 0.24 -5.25
C ALA A 40 4.55 -0.52 -6.59
N GLY A 41 4.08 0.13 -7.66
CA GLY A 41 3.92 -0.47 -8.99
C GLY A 41 2.56 -1.13 -9.24
N TYR A 42 1.62 -1.04 -8.30
CA TYR A 42 0.25 -1.55 -8.48
C TYR A 42 -0.69 -0.46 -8.98
N ARG A 43 -1.20 -0.63 -10.20
CA ARG A 43 -2.25 0.24 -10.74
C ARG A 43 -3.63 -0.20 -10.25
N LEU A 44 -4.17 0.53 -9.28
CA LEU A 44 -5.52 0.29 -8.78
C LEU A 44 -6.55 1.15 -9.51
N ASN A 45 -7.67 0.53 -9.90
CA ASN A 45 -8.88 1.25 -10.26
C ASN A 45 -9.71 1.56 -9.00
N ASN A 46 -10.69 2.47 -9.13
CA ASN A 46 -11.53 2.87 -7.99
C ASN A 46 -12.32 1.69 -7.38
N HIS A 47 -12.69 0.70 -8.20
CA HIS A 47 -13.45 -0.45 -7.74
C HIS A 47 -12.59 -1.35 -6.82
N VAL A 48 -11.35 -1.64 -7.20
CA VAL A 48 -10.40 -2.43 -6.40
C VAL A 48 -10.05 -1.66 -5.12
N LEU A 49 -9.78 -0.36 -5.22
CA LEU A 49 -9.51 0.47 -4.05
C LEU A 49 -10.67 0.43 -3.05
N ASN A 50 -11.91 0.57 -3.53
CA ASN A 50 -13.09 0.54 -2.68
C ASN A 50 -13.29 -0.84 -2.05
N ALA A 51 -13.03 -1.92 -2.79
CA ALA A 51 -13.08 -3.28 -2.25
C ALA A 51 -12.00 -3.53 -1.18
N LEU A 52 -10.79 -3.00 -1.37
CA LEU A 52 -9.71 -3.07 -0.37
C LEU A 52 -10.08 -2.28 0.88
N CYS A 53 -10.56 -1.04 0.72
CA CYS A 53 -10.99 -0.23 1.86
C CYS A 53 -12.12 -0.92 2.61
N HIS A 54 -13.18 -1.37 1.92
CA HIS A 54 -14.29 -2.06 2.58
C HIS A 54 -13.87 -3.34 3.33
N ARG A 55 -12.77 -3.97 2.95
CA ARG A 55 -12.34 -5.26 3.52
C ARG A 55 -11.23 -5.13 4.56
N TYR A 56 -10.39 -4.12 4.45
CA TYR A 56 -9.19 -3.94 5.27
C TYR A 56 -9.13 -2.58 5.99
N SER A 57 -10.06 -1.65 5.77
CA SER A 57 -10.10 -0.41 6.56
C SER A 57 -10.74 -0.65 7.93
N ALA A 58 -10.21 0.01 8.94
CA ALA A 58 -10.82 0.11 10.26
C ALA A 58 -12.15 0.90 10.20
N ARG A 59 -12.86 0.94 11.34
CA ARG A 59 -14.19 1.59 11.45
C ARG A 59 -14.18 3.09 11.12
N ASP A 60 -13.03 3.74 11.19
CA ASP A 60 -12.82 5.15 10.87
C ASP A 60 -12.42 5.38 9.40
N GLY A 61 -12.40 4.31 8.57
CA GLY A 61 -12.01 4.37 7.17
C GLY A 61 -10.50 4.50 6.95
N ARG A 62 -9.69 4.28 7.99
CA ARG A 62 -8.22 4.31 7.90
C ARG A 62 -7.65 2.90 7.84
N ILE A 63 -6.44 2.77 7.30
CA ILE A 63 -5.78 1.50 7.04
C ILE A 63 -4.49 1.44 7.84
N ALA A 64 -4.38 0.48 8.75
CA ALA A 64 -3.17 0.26 9.53
C ALA A 64 -2.07 -0.38 8.67
N PHE A 65 -0.83 -0.37 9.18
CA PHE A 65 0.29 -1.01 8.49
C PHE A 65 0.06 -2.51 8.20
N ASP A 66 -0.51 -3.24 9.16
CA ASP A 66 -0.79 -4.67 9.01
C ASP A 66 -1.83 -4.94 7.90
N ASP A 67 -2.85 -4.10 7.82
CA ASP A 67 -3.88 -4.15 6.78
C ASP A 67 -3.32 -3.78 5.39
N PHE A 68 -2.41 -2.81 5.34
CA PHE A 68 -1.67 -2.46 4.13
C PHE A 68 -0.82 -3.64 3.63
N MET A 69 -0.10 -4.31 4.53
CA MET A 69 0.66 -5.52 4.21
C MET A 69 -0.24 -6.65 3.70
N MET A 70 -1.41 -6.86 4.33
CA MET A 70 -2.39 -7.83 3.84
C MET A 70 -2.92 -7.48 2.44
N CYS A 71 -3.21 -6.20 2.17
CA CYS A 71 -3.60 -5.72 0.84
C CYS A 71 -2.54 -6.06 -0.20
N ALA A 72 -1.28 -5.76 0.10
CA ALA A 72 -0.15 -6.00 -0.79
C ALA A 72 0.08 -7.49 -1.09
N VAL A 73 0.05 -8.35 -0.08
CA VAL A 73 0.17 -9.80 -0.24
C VAL A 73 -0.97 -10.36 -1.07
N ARG A 74 -2.20 -9.89 -0.82
CA ARG A 74 -3.39 -10.32 -1.56
C ARG A 74 -3.36 -9.87 -3.02
N LEU A 75 -2.95 -8.62 -3.27
CA LEU A 75 -2.76 -8.12 -4.63
C LEU A 75 -1.74 -8.98 -5.36
N LYS A 76 -0.57 -9.28 -4.77
CA LYS A 76 0.43 -10.17 -5.37
C LYS A 76 -0.08 -11.57 -5.70
N SER A 77 -1.09 -12.07 -4.98
CA SER A 77 -1.70 -13.39 -5.23
C SER A 77 -2.84 -13.35 -6.27
N MET A 78 -3.31 -12.17 -6.68
CA MET A 78 -4.42 -11.99 -7.63
C MET A 78 -3.97 -11.61 -9.06
N ILE A 79 -2.67 -11.43 -9.27
CA ILE A 79 -1.98 -11.17 -10.54
C ILE A 79 -1.03 -12.33 -10.82
#